data_AF-A0AAV4N3N8-F1
#
_entry.id   AF-A0AAV4N3N8-F1
#
_cell.length_a   1.000
_cell.length_b   1.000
_cell.length_c   1.000
_cell.angle_alpha   90.00
_cell.angle_beta   90.00
_cell.angle_gamma   90.00
#
_symmetry.space_group_name_H-M   'P 1'
#
loop_
_entity.id
_entity.type
_entity.pdbx_description
1 polymer ?
#
loop_
_entity_poly.entity_id
_entity_poly.type
_entity_poly.pdbx_seq_one_letter_code
_entity_poly.pdbx_strand_id
1 'polypeptide(L)'
;MPNSTDILLEIPNISNCWKYPCTKCVQAKTNEDEACPLKHFLEDKSDEYFESYLIPDDVLLKYWSVFDIVTDNSCNSCCFTKAYHRYAQGTGSVILAVKEAEADDIFDRVRKSEDTQVQLTLLKKLKLRYFTPKEIANIMCFPNSFGFPSSVTVRQMYKSLGNSLNVFVVSCLMKLMLDKPD
;
A
#
# COMPACT_ATOMS: atom_id res chain seq x y z
N MET A 1 -2.49 -45.05 1.19
CA MET A 1 -2.43 -43.69 0.62
C MET A 1 -2.45 -42.73 1.78
N PRO A 2 -1.44 -41.87 1.98
CA PRO A 2 -1.45 -40.92 3.08
C PRO A 2 -2.64 -39.96 2.90
N ASN A 3 -3.33 -39.64 3.98
CA ASN A 3 -4.45 -38.70 3.94
C ASN A 3 -3.91 -37.32 3.58
N SER A 4 -4.61 -36.59 2.71
CA SER A 4 -4.26 -35.23 2.29
C SER A 4 -4.14 -34.22 3.45
N THR A 5 -4.58 -34.59 4.64
CA THR A 5 -4.45 -33.82 5.89
C THR A 5 -3.10 -33.98 6.59
N ASP A 6 -2.33 -35.04 6.31
CA ASP A 6 -1.06 -35.31 7.00
C ASP A 6 0.09 -34.45 6.47
N ILE A 7 -0.02 -33.91 5.24
CA ILE A 7 1.01 -33.07 4.61
C ILE A 7 1.17 -31.71 5.31
N LEU A 8 0.11 -31.20 5.96
CA LEU A 8 0.14 -29.89 6.63
C LEU A 8 0.66 -29.96 8.08
N LEU A 9 0.77 -31.17 8.66
CA LEU A 9 1.20 -31.36 10.05
C LEU A 9 2.70 -31.61 10.20
N GLU A 10 3.41 -31.81 9.09
CA GLU A 10 4.87 -31.93 9.05
C GLU A 10 5.52 -30.70 8.39
N ILE A 11 5.00 -29.49 8.61
CA ILE A 11 5.84 -28.30 8.39
C ILE A 11 6.90 -28.36 9.50
N PRO A 12 8.19 -28.57 9.18
CA PRO A 12 9.22 -28.63 10.20
C PRO A 12 9.10 -27.38 11.07
N ASN A 13 9.14 -27.59 12.39
CA ASN A 13 9.12 -26.54 13.40
C ASN A 13 10.44 -25.76 13.30
N ILE A 14 10.58 -25.00 12.21
CA ILE A 14 11.74 -24.16 12.00
C ILE A 14 11.45 -22.90 12.77
N SER A 15 12.32 -22.61 13.73
CA SER A 15 12.45 -21.34 14.44
C SER A 15 12.83 -20.17 13.51
N ASN A 16 12.24 -20.14 12.32
CA ASN A 16 12.46 -19.15 11.29
C ASN A 16 11.64 -17.92 11.62
N CYS A 17 12.23 -17.03 12.43
CA CYS A 17 11.75 -15.67 12.54
C CYS A 17 12.11 -14.93 11.24
N TRP A 18 11.30 -15.14 10.19
CA TRP A 18 11.50 -14.47 8.91
C TRP A 18 10.98 -13.05 8.97
N LYS A 19 11.91 -12.11 9.09
CA LYS A 19 11.63 -10.67 9.06
C LYS A 19 12.05 -10.10 7.71
N TYR A 20 11.20 -9.24 7.15
CA TYR A 20 11.61 -8.47 5.97
C TYR A 20 12.70 -7.48 6.42
N PRO A 21 13.92 -7.53 5.85
CA PRO A 21 15.00 -6.64 6.24
C PRO A 21 14.77 -5.25 5.64
N CYS A 22 13.86 -4.47 6.22
CA CYS A 22 13.62 -3.11 5.81
C CYS A 22 14.87 -2.27 6.11
N THR A 23 15.53 -1.79 5.04
CA THR A 23 16.78 -1.03 5.15
C THR A 23 16.63 0.26 5.96
N LYS A 24 15.43 0.84 6.00
CA LYS A 24 15.12 2.04 6.80
C LYS A 24 14.87 1.72 8.29
N CYS A 25 14.24 0.58 8.61
CA CYS A 25 14.04 0.13 10.00
C CYS A 25 15.40 -0.23 10.65
N VAL A 26 16.33 -0.86 9.91
CA VAL A 26 17.69 -1.20 10.40
C VAL A 26 18.49 0.04 10.80
N GLN A 27 18.31 1.16 10.10
CA GLN A 27 19.00 2.41 10.41
C GLN A 27 18.41 3.14 11.62
N ALA A 28 17.13 2.90 11.93
CA ALA A 28 16.37 3.66 12.93
C ALA A 28 16.42 3.09 14.36
N LYS A 29 17.10 1.95 14.60
CA LYS A 29 17.14 1.24 15.90
C LYS A 29 15.74 1.01 16.51
N THR A 30 14.74 0.76 15.67
CA THR A 30 13.36 0.46 16.10
C THR A 30 13.23 -1.00 16.53
N ASN A 31 12.24 -1.29 17.37
CA ASN A 31 11.96 -2.64 17.85
C ASN A 31 11.70 -3.57 16.65
N GLU A 32 12.41 -4.69 16.56
CA GLU A 32 12.39 -5.56 15.36
C GLU A 32 11.06 -6.32 15.18
N ASP A 33 10.14 -6.25 16.13
CA ASP A 33 8.84 -6.95 16.10
C ASP A 33 7.69 -6.07 15.61
N GLU A 34 7.91 -4.77 15.38
CA GLU A 34 6.89 -3.86 14.87
C GLU A 34 6.87 -3.82 13.33
N ALA A 35 5.66 -3.80 12.77
CA ALA A 35 5.46 -3.60 11.34
C ALA A 35 6.01 -2.22 10.91
N CYS A 36 6.84 -2.19 9.87
CA CYS A 36 7.44 -0.95 9.39
C CYS A 36 6.34 0.01 8.86
N PRO A 37 6.40 1.31 9.21
CA PRO A 37 5.42 2.29 8.76
C PRO A 37 5.49 2.52 7.25
N LEU A 38 4.36 2.92 6.66
CA LEU A 38 4.21 3.11 5.21
C LEU A 38 5.23 4.10 4.63
N LYS A 39 5.64 5.13 5.38
CA LYS A 39 6.70 6.09 5.00
C LYS A 39 8.01 5.42 4.57
N HIS A 40 8.28 4.20 5.01
CA HIS A 40 9.46 3.46 4.56
C HIS A 40 9.36 3.02 3.09
N PHE A 41 8.14 2.82 2.59
CA PHE A 41 7.86 2.36 1.22
C PHE A 41 7.50 3.50 0.26
N LEU A 42 7.22 4.71 0.78
CA LEU A 42 6.93 5.90 -0.01
C LEU A 42 8.14 6.41 -0.79
N GLU A 43 7.88 7.05 -1.94
CA GLU A 43 8.91 7.71 -2.73
C GLU A 43 9.22 9.10 -2.16
N ASP A 44 10.50 9.47 -2.17
CA ASP A 44 10.94 10.85 -1.88
C ASP A 44 11.00 11.63 -3.19
N LYS A 45 9.90 12.33 -3.51
CA LYS A 45 9.69 13.07 -4.76
C LYS A 45 9.01 14.40 -4.45
N SER A 46 9.07 15.33 -5.41
CA SER A 46 8.45 16.65 -5.24
C SER A 46 6.92 16.57 -5.30
N ASP A 47 6.26 17.59 -4.76
CA ASP A 47 4.80 17.70 -4.79
C ASP A 47 4.27 17.66 -6.23
N GLU A 48 4.96 18.29 -7.20
CA GLU A 48 4.56 18.33 -8.61
C GLU A 48 4.56 16.94 -9.25
N TYR A 49 5.46 16.06 -8.84
CA TYR A 49 5.44 14.66 -9.29
C TYR A 49 4.16 13.95 -8.83
N PHE A 50 3.73 14.21 -7.59
CA PHE A 50 2.56 13.58 -6.99
C PHE A 50 1.22 14.16 -7.46
N GLU A 51 1.20 15.35 -8.08
CA GLU A 51 -0.03 15.94 -8.63
C GLU A 51 -0.76 14.99 -9.59
N SER A 52 -0.01 14.22 -10.37
CA SER A 52 -0.55 13.22 -11.32
C SER A 52 -1.25 12.03 -10.66
N TYR A 53 -1.07 11.85 -9.34
CA TYR A 53 -1.66 10.78 -8.55
C TYR A 53 -2.76 11.26 -7.59
N LEU A 54 -3.04 12.57 -7.56
CA LEU A 54 -4.16 13.12 -6.78
C LEU A 54 -5.48 12.49 -7.25
N ILE A 55 -6.39 12.25 -6.31
CA ILE A 55 -7.71 11.74 -6.64
C ILE A 55 -8.45 12.82 -7.44
N PRO A 56 -8.95 12.52 -8.65
CA PRO A 56 -9.70 13.47 -9.47
C PRO A 56 -10.91 14.05 -8.74
N ASP A 57 -11.22 15.32 -8.98
CA ASP A 57 -12.28 16.07 -8.26
C ASP A 57 -13.65 15.35 -8.29
N ASP A 58 -14.01 14.74 -9.42
CA ASP A 58 -15.27 13.98 -9.60
C ASP A 58 -15.31 12.69 -8.78
N VAL A 59 -14.17 11.99 -8.69
CA VAL A 59 -14.01 10.78 -7.88
C VAL A 59 -13.98 11.13 -6.40
N LEU A 60 -13.22 12.17 -6.04
CA LEU A 60 -13.04 12.64 -4.67
C LEU A 60 -14.39 13.02 -4.06
N LEU A 61 -15.13 13.89 -4.72
CA LEU A 61 -16.43 14.36 -4.24
C LEU A 61 -17.44 13.22 -4.07
N LYS A 62 -17.42 12.25 -4.99
CA LYS A 62 -18.37 11.13 -4.99
C LYS A 62 -18.03 10.03 -4.01
N TYR A 63 -16.74 9.82 -3.72
CA TYR A 63 -16.27 8.61 -3.04
C TYR A 63 -15.35 8.86 -1.84
N TRP A 64 -15.09 10.11 -1.43
CA TRP A 64 -14.21 10.41 -0.30
C TRP A 64 -14.56 9.61 0.97
N SER A 65 -15.84 9.35 1.22
CA SER A 65 -16.35 8.67 2.42
C SER A 65 -16.19 7.15 2.41
N VAL A 66 -15.89 6.54 1.27
CA VAL A 66 -15.73 5.08 1.13
C VAL A 66 -14.28 4.64 0.90
N PHE A 67 -13.36 5.60 0.74
CA PHE A 67 -11.94 5.30 0.69
C PHE A 67 -11.46 4.84 2.07
N ASP A 68 -10.60 3.82 2.05
CA ASP A 68 -9.72 3.54 3.16
C ASP A 68 -8.52 4.50 3.07
N ILE A 69 -8.42 5.42 4.03
CA ILE A 69 -7.43 6.51 4.02
C ILE A 69 -6.37 6.20 5.07
N VAL A 70 -5.12 6.13 4.62
CA VAL A 70 -3.96 5.86 5.48
C VAL A 70 -3.02 7.06 5.52
N THR A 71 -2.18 7.12 6.55
CA THR A 71 -1.12 8.12 6.70
C THR A 71 0.25 7.49 6.47
N ASP A 72 1.27 8.32 6.38
CA ASP A 72 2.66 7.88 6.27
C ASP A 72 3.12 7.06 7.50
N ASN A 73 2.50 7.27 8.66
CA ASN A 73 2.79 6.55 9.90
C ASN A 73 1.93 5.29 10.09
N SER A 74 0.92 5.04 9.24
CA SER A 74 0.18 3.78 9.28
C SER A 74 1.12 2.60 9.01
N CYS A 75 0.89 1.44 9.64
CA CYS A 75 1.72 0.24 9.46
C CYS A 75 1.05 -0.82 8.56
N ASN A 76 -0.11 -0.52 8.01
CA ASN A 76 -0.84 -1.40 7.10
C ASN A 76 -1.59 -0.59 6.03
N SER A 77 -2.02 -1.30 4.99
CA SER A 77 -2.94 -0.81 3.98
C SER A 77 -3.88 -1.94 3.58
N CYS A 78 -5.00 -1.60 2.95
CA CYS A 78 -5.81 -2.55 2.22
C CYS A 78 -5.03 -3.18 1.06
N CYS A 79 -5.48 -4.36 0.63
CA CYS A 79 -4.91 -5.07 -0.52
C CYS A 79 -5.11 -4.28 -1.82
N PHE A 80 -4.04 -4.10 -2.59
CA PHE A 80 -4.10 -3.47 -3.92
C PHE A 80 -4.56 -4.48 -4.96
N THR A 81 -5.66 -4.18 -5.64
CA THR A 81 -6.22 -5.04 -6.69
C THR A 81 -5.97 -4.48 -8.09
N LYS A 82 -6.17 -5.30 -9.13
CA LYS A 82 -6.06 -4.85 -10.53
C LYS A 82 -6.93 -3.63 -10.89
N ALA A 83 -7.94 -3.34 -10.07
CA ALA A 83 -8.88 -2.25 -10.29
C ALA A 83 -8.60 -1.03 -9.41
N TYR A 84 -7.46 -1.02 -8.71
CA TYR A 84 -6.93 0.19 -8.08
C TYR A 84 -6.84 1.32 -9.10
N HIS A 85 -7.11 2.55 -8.68
CA HIS A 85 -7.28 3.74 -9.55
C HIS A 85 -8.55 3.72 -10.44
N ARG A 86 -9.33 2.62 -10.51
CA ARG A 86 -10.59 2.57 -11.27
C ARG A 86 -11.84 2.58 -10.39
N TYR A 87 -11.83 1.85 -9.28
CA TYR A 87 -12.93 1.85 -8.31
C TYR A 87 -12.43 2.35 -6.97
N ALA A 88 -13.27 3.12 -6.28
CA ALA A 88 -12.90 3.74 -5.01
C ALA A 88 -12.87 2.74 -3.84
N GLN A 89 -13.88 1.87 -3.74
CA GLN A 89 -14.02 0.96 -2.60
C GLN A 89 -13.41 -0.41 -2.89
N GLY A 90 -12.71 -0.97 -1.90
CA GLY A 90 -12.26 -2.37 -1.91
C GLY A 90 -11.14 -2.68 -2.91
N THR A 91 -10.43 -1.67 -3.42
CA THR A 91 -9.35 -1.86 -4.39
C THR A 91 -7.96 -1.54 -3.88
N GLY A 92 -7.86 -0.94 -2.69
CA GLY A 92 -6.63 -0.49 -2.04
C GLY A 92 -6.85 0.82 -1.28
N SER A 93 -5.95 1.14 -0.35
CA SER A 93 -5.99 2.40 0.39
C SER A 93 -5.54 3.58 -0.48
N VAL A 94 -5.90 4.79 -0.09
CA VAL A 94 -5.30 6.04 -0.58
C VAL A 94 -4.54 6.71 0.54
N ILE A 95 -3.53 7.52 0.21
CA ILE A 95 -2.69 8.17 1.22
C ILE A 95 -3.08 9.64 1.41
N LEU A 96 -3.16 10.04 2.67
CA LEU A 96 -3.25 11.43 3.10
C LEU A 96 -1.87 12.09 2.98
N ALA A 97 -1.72 13.07 2.09
CA ALA A 97 -0.45 13.75 1.86
C ALA A 97 -0.24 15.00 2.75
N VAL A 98 -1.20 15.35 3.60
CA VAL A 98 -1.07 16.39 4.63
C VAL A 98 -0.90 15.80 6.02
N LYS A 99 -0.55 16.62 7.00
CA LYS A 99 -0.43 16.20 8.40
C LYS A 99 -1.81 15.80 8.95
N GLU A 100 -1.84 14.68 9.67
CA GLU A 100 -3.07 14.10 10.24
C GLU A 100 -3.86 15.07 11.11
N ALA A 101 -3.16 15.87 11.94
CA ALA A 101 -3.79 16.87 12.82
C ALA A 101 -4.62 17.94 12.07
N GLU A 102 -4.37 18.15 10.77
CA GLU A 102 -5.11 19.10 9.94
C GLU A 102 -6.32 18.43 9.27
N ALA A 103 -6.37 17.11 9.17
CA ALA A 103 -7.36 16.37 8.38
C ALA A 103 -8.69 16.17 9.10
N ASP A 104 -8.69 15.95 10.42
CA ASP A 104 -9.91 15.64 11.17
C ASP A 104 -10.94 16.79 11.13
N ASP A 105 -10.49 18.03 11.37
CA ASP A 105 -11.34 19.23 11.25
C ASP A 105 -11.93 19.35 9.83
N ILE A 106 -11.13 19.06 8.82
CA ILE A 106 -11.56 19.15 7.42
C ILE A 106 -12.65 18.11 7.14
N PHE A 107 -12.46 16.85 7.52
CA PHE A 107 -13.48 15.81 7.32
C PHE A 107 -14.78 16.14 8.05
N ASP A 108 -14.71 16.64 9.28
CA ASP A 108 -15.91 17.04 10.03
C ASP A 108 -16.65 18.20 9.38
N ARG A 109 -15.93 19.16 8.81
CA ARG A 109 -16.53 20.28 8.06
C ARG A 109 -17.13 19.83 6.73
N VAL A 110 -16.50 18.88 6.04
CA VAL A 110 -17.06 18.25 4.82
C VAL A 110 -18.39 17.56 5.14
N ARG A 111 -18.46 16.77 6.23
CA ARG A 111 -19.68 16.08 6.67
C ARG A 111 -20.83 17.02 7.01
N LYS A 112 -20.52 18.21 7.56
CA LYS A 112 -21.51 19.21 7.98
C LYS A 112 -21.96 20.14 6.84
N SER A 113 -21.24 20.15 5.73
CA SER A 113 -21.57 21.01 4.59
C SER A 113 -22.52 20.29 3.64
N GLU A 114 -23.58 20.95 3.21
CA GLU A 114 -24.45 20.46 2.11
C GLU A 114 -24.02 21.02 0.74
N ASP A 115 -23.12 22.00 0.72
CA ASP A 115 -22.63 22.64 -0.49
C ASP A 115 -21.46 21.84 -1.09
N THR A 116 -21.72 21.24 -2.23
CA THR A 116 -20.77 20.43 -3.01
C THR A 116 -19.48 21.17 -3.36
N GLN A 117 -19.55 22.47 -3.66
CA GLN A 117 -18.38 23.28 -4.01
C GLN A 117 -17.52 23.56 -2.77
N VAL A 118 -18.15 23.78 -1.63
CA VAL A 118 -17.47 23.91 -0.32
C VAL A 118 -16.81 22.59 0.06
N GLN A 119 -17.55 21.47 -0.05
CA GLN A 119 -17.02 20.12 0.20
C GLN A 119 -15.78 19.85 -0.66
N LEU A 120 -15.86 20.07 -1.98
CA LEU A 120 -14.74 19.84 -2.88
C LEU A 120 -13.52 20.71 -2.51
N THR A 121 -13.74 21.99 -2.20
CA THR A 121 -12.66 22.91 -1.79
C THR A 121 -11.97 22.43 -0.51
N LEU A 122 -12.73 21.91 0.45
CA LEU A 122 -12.20 21.32 1.68
C LEU A 122 -11.45 20.02 1.41
N LEU A 123 -12.03 19.10 0.64
CA LEU A 123 -11.43 17.81 0.31
C LEU A 123 -10.10 17.96 -0.43
N LYS A 124 -9.97 18.94 -1.34
CA LYS A 124 -8.70 19.21 -2.05
C LYS A 124 -7.56 19.62 -1.12
N LYS A 125 -7.85 20.21 0.04
CA LYS A 125 -6.82 20.55 1.04
C LYS A 125 -6.18 19.32 1.67
N LEU A 126 -6.88 18.19 1.69
CA LEU A 126 -6.35 16.93 2.22
C LEU A 126 -5.28 16.32 1.31
N LYS A 127 -5.19 16.76 0.04
CA LYS A 127 -4.27 16.22 -0.97
C LYS A 127 -4.30 14.67 -1.02
N LEU A 128 -5.49 14.07 -0.96
CA LEU A 128 -5.62 12.61 -1.07
C LEU A 128 -5.10 12.16 -2.42
N ARG A 129 -4.20 11.16 -2.42
CA ARG A 129 -3.62 10.60 -3.64
C ARG A 129 -3.59 9.08 -3.62
N TYR A 130 -3.57 8.50 -4.81
CA TYR A 130 -3.22 7.09 -4.97
C TYR A 130 -1.75 6.87 -4.62
N PHE A 131 -1.43 5.66 -4.14
CA PHE A 131 -0.04 5.19 -4.09
C PHE A 131 0.49 5.08 -5.52
N THR A 132 1.73 5.45 -5.76
CA THR A 132 2.33 5.28 -7.09
C THR A 132 2.58 3.78 -7.35
N PRO A 133 2.73 3.36 -8.62
CA PRO A 133 3.14 1.99 -8.92
C PRO A 133 4.44 1.58 -8.23
N LYS A 134 5.38 2.51 -8.04
CA LYS A 134 6.64 2.21 -7.35
C LYS A 134 6.41 2.00 -5.85
N GLU A 135 5.59 2.82 -5.21
CA GLU A 135 5.23 2.65 -3.79
C GLU A 135 4.53 1.31 -3.55
N ILE A 136 3.58 0.91 -4.40
CA ILE A 136 2.93 -0.40 -4.33
C ILE A 136 3.96 -1.52 -4.50
N ALA A 137 4.86 -1.41 -5.49
CA ALA A 137 5.91 -2.40 -5.69
C ALA A 137 6.82 -2.52 -4.46
N ASN A 138 7.16 -1.40 -3.81
CA ASN A 138 7.95 -1.38 -2.58
C ASN A 138 7.19 -2.09 -1.43
N ILE A 139 5.90 -1.81 -1.24
CA ILE A 139 5.05 -2.49 -0.24
C ILE A 139 4.99 -4.00 -0.51
N MET A 140 4.91 -4.40 -1.78
CA MET A 140 4.96 -5.80 -2.22
C MET A 140 6.38 -6.40 -2.21
N CYS A 141 7.36 -5.68 -1.66
CA CYS A 141 8.74 -6.11 -1.46
C CYS A 141 9.50 -6.44 -2.76
N PHE A 142 9.11 -5.84 -3.89
CA PHE A 142 9.91 -5.90 -5.11
C PHE A 142 11.29 -5.25 -4.89
N PRO A 143 12.34 -5.73 -5.58
CA PRO A 143 13.67 -5.15 -5.44
C PRO A 143 13.70 -3.69 -5.89
N ASN A 144 14.62 -2.89 -5.35
CA ASN A 144 14.75 -1.48 -5.72
C ASN A 144 14.99 -1.28 -7.23
N SER A 145 15.66 -2.23 -7.89
CA SER A 145 15.89 -2.26 -9.35
C SER A 145 14.64 -2.57 -10.18
N PHE A 146 13.55 -3.03 -9.57
CA PHE A 146 12.30 -3.27 -10.27
C PHE A 146 11.71 -1.94 -10.79
N GLY A 147 11.36 -1.95 -12.07
CA GLY A 147 10.74 -0.85 -12.77
C GLY A 147 9.96 -1.35 -13.98
N PHE A 148 9.13 -0.48 -14.55
CA PHE A 148 8.35 -0.78 -15.74
C PHE A 148 9.03 -0.21 -16.98
N PRO A 149 8.90 -0.87 -18.15
CA PRO A 149 9.29 -0.27 -19.42
C PRO A 149 8.53 1.04 -19.67
N SER A 150 9.17 1.99 -20.34
CA SER A 150 8.58 3.32 -20.66
C SER A 150 7.34 3.24 -21.54
N SER A 151 7.13 2.13 -22.26
CA SER A 151 5.95 1.88 -23.08
C SER A 151 4.69 1.49 -22.28
N VAL A 152 4.84 1.15 -21.00
CA VAL A 152 3.73 0.72 -20.15
C VAL A 152 3.08 1.94 -19.50
N THR A 153 1.76 2.07 -19.66
CA THR A 153 1.00 3.14 -19.01
C THR A 153 0.85 2.90 -17.51
N VAL A 154 0.72 3.96 -16.70
CA VAL A 154 0.47 3.87 -15.25
C VAL A 154 -0.72 2.93 -14.93
N ARG A 155 -1.78 2.98 -15.73
CA ARG A 155 -2.94 2.10 -15.59
C ARG A 155 -2.61 0.62 -15.78
N GLN A 156 -1.71 0.29 -16.71
CA GLN A 156 -1.23 -1.07 -16.89
C GLN A 156 -0.32 -1.49 -15.73
N MET A 157 0.51 -0.59 -15.19
CA MET A 157 1.34 -0.87 -14.01
C MET A 157 0.47 -1.26 -12.80
N TYR A 158 -0.59 -0.51 -12.50
CA TYR A 158 -1.54 -0.85 -11.42
C TYR A 158 -2.21 -2.21 -11.64
N LYS A 159 -2.64 -2.50 -12.87
CA LYS A 159 -3.24 -3.81 -13.19
C LYS A 159 -2.27 -4.97 -12.98
N SER A 160 -1.01 -4.79 -13.36
CA SER A 160 0.02 -5.82 -13.18
C SER A 160 0.33 -6.05 -11.71
N LEU A 161 0.56 -4.97 -10.94
CA LEU A 161 0.83 -5.07 -9.49
C LEU A 161 -0.36 -5.63 -8.72
N GLY A 162 -1.58 -5.23 -9.07
CA GLY A 162 -2.79 -5.71 -8.40
C GLY A 162 -3.16 -7.16 -8.70
N ASN A 163 -2.46 -7.84 -9.62
CA ASN A 163 -2.52 -9.30 -9.82
C ASN A 163 -1.23 -10.00 -9.35
N SER A 164 -0.29 -9.24 -8.79
CA SER A 164 1.00 -9.75 -8.35
C SER A 164 0.90 -10.35 -6.94
N LEU A 165 2.05 -10.68 -6.37
CA LEU A 165 2.24 -11.27 -5.05
C LEU A 165 3.21 -10.43 -4.22
N ASN A 166 3.25 -10.69 -2.91
CA ASN A 166 4.30 -10.14 -2.06
C ASN A 166 5.57 -11.00 -2.20
N VAL A 167 6.64 -10.40 -2.74
CA VAL A 167 7.90 -11.10 -3.08
C VAL A 167 8.57 -11.68 -1.84
N PHE A 168 8.51 -10.97 -0.70
CA PHE A 168 9.10 -11.45 0.54
C PHE A 168 8.39 -12.70 1.06
N VAL A 169 7.05 -12.68 1.13
CA VAL A 169 6.25 -13.82 1.58
C VAL A 169 6.49 -15.04 0.69
N VAL A 170 6.53 -14.87 -0.63
CA VAL A 170 6.79 -16.00 -1.53
C VAL A 170 8.22 -16.50 -1.43
N SER A 171 9.21 -15.62 -1.27
CA SER A 171 10.61 -16.04 -1.05
C SER A 171 10.76 -16.90 0.22
N CYS A 172 10.01 -16.55 1.25
CA CYS A 172 9.89 -17.30 2.49
C CYS A 172 9.30 -18.70 2.20
N LEU A 173 8.12 -18.79 1.61
CA LEU A 173 7.49 -20.07 1.25
C LEU A 173 8.39 -20.94 0.35
N MET A 174 9.11 -20.33 -0.59
CA MET A 174 10.05 -21.06 -1.46
C MET A 174 11.22 -21.65 -0.67
N LYS A 175 11.80 -20.93 0.30
CA LYS A 175 12.84 -21.50 1.19
C LYS A 175 12.29 -22.70 1.94
N LEU A 176 11.09 -22.57 2.52
CA LEU A 176 10.40 -23.65 3.22
C LEU A 176 10.20 -24.90 2.35
N MET A 177 9.85 -24.70 1.07
CA MET A 177 9.58 -25.79 0.13
C MET A 177 10.87 -26.45 -0.40
N LEU A 178 11.97 -25.70 -0.47
CA LEU A 178 13.24 -26.16 -1.04
C LEU A 178 14.23 -26.67 0.03
N ASP A 179 14.09 -26.22 1.27
CA ASP A 179 14.79 -26.75 2.43
C ASP A 179 14.21 -28.14 2.77
N LYS A 180 14.71 -29.19 2.10
CA LYS A 180 14.42 -30.56 2.51
C LYS A 180 15.04 -30.83 3.87
N PRO A 181 14.33 -31.46 4.81
CA PRO A 181 15.01 -32.20 5.87
C PRO A 181 15.81 -33.34 5.22
N ASP A 182 17.09 -33.47 5.58
CA ASP A 182 17.91 -34.64 5.25
C ASP A 182 17.29 -35.95 5.81
#